data_AF-A0A1B8UL14-F1
#
_entry.id   AF-A0A1B8UL14-F1
#
_cell.length_a   1.000
_cell.length_b   1.000
_cell.length_c   1.000
_cell.angle_alpha   90.00
_cell.angle_beta   90.00
_cell.angle_gamma   90.00
#
_symmetry.space_group_name_H-M   'P 1'
#
loop_
_entity.id
_entity.type
_entity.pdbx_description
1 polymer ?
#
loop_
_entity_poly.entity_id
_entity_poly.type
_entity_poly.pdbx_seq_one_letter_code
_entity_poly.pdbx_strand_id
1 'polypeptide(L)'
;MFKLKDIGTDTSLPDLVRHINEGNLSELRDAIAQGWDMEQEIRISQYTTVIPIEAALIAGQFEVIKLLIEHGVNLNHKKEPSFLLAVRYCEEEIIRYIVAHGAKVDALDQLKSNAYQQAYYGNKHNLPLIHELGLDAASYGGYTLRKAVNDRDWRTIEFMLQHGVDINFNKPDMVFPYCATPLTTAARNGDLKMVQYLVEHGADVCICEKGGDRAYTIAVQNKDSAMAEYLKSLEPAEFHTYENKKLALKNYRLPQNVIDFLMGDKLRIELPDNEFEIGYIEFFTFSDTIEMKAGRKKLLRLSAVVDNYSSILLVWNPKTKCVGYYDEEHQEYGDVCSFEDFLAQPELYMTKIVEGDLVT
;
A
#
# COMPACT_ATOMS: atom_id res chain seq x y z
N MET A 1 14.81 -22.83 -22.47
CA MET A 1 14.09 -22.38 -21.27
C MET A 1 13.04 -21.41 -21.75
N PHE A 2 11.77 -21.81 -21.72
CA PHE A 2 10.68 -20.92 -22.13
C PHE A 2 10.40 -19.92 -21.00
N LYS A 3 10.01 -18.68 -21.34
CA LYS A 3 9.67 -17.64 -20.36
C LYS A 3 8.45 -16.85 -20.85
N LEU A 4 7.31 -17.00 -20.17
CA LEU A 4 6.13 -16.17 -20.41
C LEU A 4 6.20 -14.93 -19.51
N LYS A 5 6.98 -13.93 -19.94
CA LYS A 5 7.26 -12.70 -19.19
C LYS A 5 7.55 -12.95 -17.70
N ASP A 6 6.69 -12.46 -16.79
CA ASP A 6 6.81 -12.56 -15.33
C ASP A 6 6.08 -13.77 -14.72
N ILE A 7 5.45 -14.62 -15.54
CA ILE A 7 4.47 -15.63 -15.09
C ILE A 7 5.08 -17.04 -14.95
N GLY A 8 6.25 -17.29 -15.56
CA GLY A 8 6.99 -18.51 -15.30
C GLY A 8 8.06 -18.84 -16.33
N THR A 9 8.96 -19.73 -15.93
CA THR A 9 9.91 -20.39 -16.83
C THR A 9 9.76 -21.90 -16.73
N ASP A 10 9.32 -22.54 -17.79
CA ASP A 10 9.23 -24.01 -17.84
C ASP A 10 9.95 -24.52 -19.10
N THR A 11 10.47 -25.74 -19.06
CA THR A 11 11.05 -26.45 -20.21
C THR A 11 10.05 -27.43 -20.85
N SER A 12 8.90 -27.69 -20.20
CA SER A 12 7.85 -28.57 -20.70
C SER A 12 6.49 -27.87 -20.76
N LEU A 13 6.37 -26.86 -21.61
CA LEU A 13 5.04 -26.34 -21.93
C LEU A 13 4.23 -27.35 -22.72
N PRO A 14 2.90 -27.42 -22.51
CA PRO A 14 1.99 -28.05 -23.46
C PRO A 14 2.14 -27.44 -24.86
N ASP A 15 2.11 -28.26 -25.91
CA ASP A 15 2.36 -27.84 -27.30
C ASP A 15 1.50 -26.64 -27.72
N LEU A 16 0.23 -26.59 -27.29
CA LEU A 16 -0.69 -25.48 -27.54
C LEU A 16 -0.18 -24.13 -27.03
N VAL A 17 0.40 -24.07 -25.83
CA VAL A 17 0.93 -22.79 -25.27
C VAL A 17 2.15 -22.35 -26.05
N ARG A 18 2.98 -23.29 -26.50
CA ARG A 18 4.11 -22.99 -27.38
C ARG A 18 3.61 -22.42 -28.72
N HIS A 19 2.61 -23.04 -29.34
CA HIS A 19 2.02 -22.53 -30.59
C HIS A 19 1.40 -21.14 -30.44
N ILE A 20 0.71 -20.88 -29.31
CA ILE A 20 0.22 -19.54 -28.98
C ILE A 20 1.39 -18.55 -28.90
N ASN A 21 2.41 -18.86 -28.11
CA ASN A 21 3.53 -17.96 -27.87
C ASN A 21 4.39 -17.71 -29.12
N GLU A 22 4.50 -18.69 -30.02
CA GLU A 22 5.25 -18.57 -31.28
C GLU A 22 4.41 -17.95 -32.41
N GLY A 23 3.11 -17.74 -32.20
CA GLY A 23 2.21 -17.25 -33.24
C GLY A 23 1.95 -18.27 -34.35
N ASN A 24 2.05 -19.57 -34.06
CA ASN A 24 1.88 -20.63 -35.06
C ASN A 24 0.40 -20.86 -35.38
N LEU A 25 -0.14 -19.99 -36.24
CA LEU A 25 -1.56 -20.01 -36.65
C LEU A 25 -1.97 -21.31 -37.35
N SER A 26 -1.05 -22.01 -38.03
CA SER A 26 -1.37 -23.27 -38.72
C SER A 26 -1.78 -24.34 -37.71
N GLU A 27 -0.91 -24.60 -36.74
CA GLU A 27 -1.15 -25.62 -35.71
C GLU A 27 -2.36 -25.26 -34.83
N LEU A 28 -2.56 -23.96 -34.54
CA LEU A 28 -3.73 -23.51 -33.80
C LEU A 28 -5.03 -23.71 -34.57
N ARG A 29 -5.05 -23.46 -35.89
CA ARG A 29 -6.22 -23.74 -36.73
C ARG A 29 -6.50 -25.23 -36.84
N ASP A 30 -5.46 -26.06 -36.94
CA ASP A 30 -5.60 -27.52 -36.93
C ASP A 30 -6.16 -28.03 -35.60
N ALA A 31 -5.71 -27.45 -34.47
CA ALA A 31 -6.25 -27.76 -33.15
C ALA A 31 -7.74 -27.36 -33.03
N ILE A 32 -8.12 -26.17 -33.52
CA ILE A 32 -9.53 -25.73 -33.57
C ILE A 32 -10.36 -26.71 -34.40
N ALA A 33 -9.88 -27.12 -35.58
CA ALA A 33 -10.56 -28.08 -36.44
C ALA A 33 -10.74 -29.46 -35.78
N GLN A 34 -9.84 -29.82 -34.86
CA GLN A 34 -9.91 -31.04 -34.06
C GLN A 34 -10.77 -30.90 -32.79
N GLY A 35 -11.42 -29.76 -32.58
CA GLY A 35 -12.33 -29.53 -31.45
C GLY A 35 -11.62 -29.07 -30.17
N TRP A 36 -10.52 -28.33 -30.28
CA TRP A 36 -9.86 -27.70 -29.14
C TRP A 36 -10.81 -26.81 -28.34
N ASP A 37 -10.93 -27.08 -27.04
CA ASP A 37 -11.61 -26.22 -26.08
C ASP A 37 -10.74 -25.00 -25.72
N MET A 38 -11.07 -23.85 -26.30
CA MET A 38 -10.35 -22.59 -26.11
C MET A 38 -10.63 -21.91 -24.76
N GLU A 39 -11.53 -22.46 -23.95
CA GLU A 39 -11.83 -21.97 -22.58
C GLU A 39 -11.18 -22.87 -21.51
N GLN A 40 -10.51 -23.95 -21.93
CA GLN A 40 -9.86 -24.86 -21.00
C GLN A 40 -8.61 -24.23 -20.38
N GLU A 41 -8.52 -24.30 -19.05
CA GLU A 41 -7.30 -23.91 -18.32
C GLU A 41 -6.12 -24.81 -18.69
N ILE A 42 -5.00 -24.19 -19.05
CA ILE A 42 -3.74 -24.84 -19.38
C ILE A 42 -2.75 -24.61 -18.24
N ARG A 43 -2.25 -25.71 -17.68
CA ARG A 43 -1.22 -25.65 -16.63
C ARG A 43 0.14 -25.31 -17.24
N ILE A 44 0.75 -24.21 -16.77
CA ILE A 44 2.07 -23.74 -17.21
C ILE A 44 3.13 -23.81 -16.10
N SER A 45 2.74 -24.07 -14.85
CA SER A 45 3.66 -24.35 -13.75
C SER A 45 2.99 -25.19 -12.66
N GLN A 46 3.72 -25.51 -11.57
CA GLN A 46 3.12 -26.17 -10.40
C GLN A 46 1.94 -25.37 -9.82
N TYR A 47 1.98 -24.04 -9.89
CA TYR A 47 1.05 -23.13 -9.20
C TYR A 47 0.23 -22.25 -10.14
N THR A 48 0.46 -22.33 -11.46
CA THR A 48 -0.14 -21.41 -12.44
C THR A 48 -0.85 -22.16 -13.56
N THR A 49 -2.10 -21.77 -13.78
CA THR A 49 -2.89 -22.11 -14.97
C THR A 49 -3.22 -20.82 -15.72
N VAL A 50 -3.39 -20.93 -17.04
CA VAL A 50 -3.84 -19.83 -17.91
C VAL A 50 -4.80 -20.39 -18.96
N ILE A 51 -5.80 -19.63 -19.38
CA ILE A 51 -6.57 -19.97 -20.58
C ILE A 51 -5.87 -19.44 -21.86
N PRO A 52 -6.16 -20.00 -23.04
CA PRO A 52 -5.50 -19.63 -24.30
C PRO A 52 -5.43 -18.13 -24.59
N ILE A 53 -6.52 -17.39 -24.38
CA ILE A 53 -6.57 -15.94 -24.64
C ILE A 53 -5.66 -15.16 -23.68
N GLU A 54 -5.56 -15.57 -22.42
CA GLU A 54 -4.64 -14.96 -21.44
C GLU A 54 -3.20 -15.15 -21.91
N ALA A 55 -2.81 -16.38 -22.28
CA ALA A 55 -1.47 -16.67 -22.78
C ALA A 55 -1.13 -15.85 -24.04
N ALA A 56 -2.07 -15.70 -24.96
CA ALA A 56 -1.90 -14.91 -26.18
C ALA A 56 -1.71 -13.41 -25.86
N LEU A 57 -2.48 -12.85 -24.91
CA LEU A 57 -2.34 -11.47 -24.45
C LEU A 57 -1.00 -11.23 -23.74
N ILE A 58 -0.61 -12.12 -22.83
CA ILE A 58 0.67 -12.01 -22.13
C ILE A 58 1.84 -12.05 -23.12
N ALA A 59 1.77 -12.92 -24.13
CA ALA A 59 2.75 -13.03 -25.21
C ALA A 59 2.66 -11.87 -26.24
N GLY A 60 1.58 -11.09 -26.26
CA GLY A 60 1.35 -10.03 -27.24
C GLY A 60 1.13 -10.54 -28.67
N GLN A 61 0.65 -11.77 -28.83
CA GLN A 61 0.55 -12.44 -30.13
C GLN A 61 -0.74 -12.05 -30.85
N PHE A 62 -0.73 -10.90 -31.53
CA PHE A 62 -1.94 -10.26 -32.03
C PHE A 62 -2.76 -11.14 -32.99
N GLU A 63 -2.12 -11.82 -33.93
CA GLU A 63 -2.85 -12.68 -34.87
C GLU A 63 -3.49 -13.90 -34.18
N VAL A 64 -2.88 -14.39 -33.10
CA VAL A 64 -3.49 -15.46 -32.26
C VAL A 64 -4.67 -14.90 -31.48
N ILE A 65 -4.55 -13.69 -30.93
CA ILE A 65 -5.65 -13.00 -30.24
C ILE A 65 -6.85 -12.83 -31.19
N LYS A 66 -6.62 -12.39 -32.44
CA LYS A 66 -7.66 -12.29 -33.47
C LYS A 66 -8.32 -13.64 -33.73
N LEU A 67 -7.52 -14.67 -33.98
CA LEU A 67 -8.01 -16.03 -34.21
C LEU A 67 -8.93 -16.52 -33.09
N LEU A 68 -8.51 -16.36 -31.83
CA LEU A 68 -9.29 -16.79 -30.67
C LEU A 68 -10.61 -16.00 -30.56
N ILE A 69 -10.56 -14.68 -30.73
CA ILE A 69 -11.74 -13.81 -30.67
C ILE A 69 -12.75 -14.13 -31.78
N GLU A 70 -12.27 -14.41 -33.00
CA GLU A 70 -13.12 -14.83 -34.13
C GLU A 70 -13.88 -16.14 -33.83
N HIS A 71 -13.36 -16.97 -32.94
CA HIS A 71 -14.00 -18.21 -32.51
C HIS A 71 -14.78 -18.07 -31.19
N GLY A 72 -15.01 -16.84 -30.73
CA GLY A 72 -15.98 -16.54 -29.67
C GLY A 72 -15.49 -16.80 -28.25
N VAL A 73 -14.17 -16.73 -28.00
CA VAL A 73 -13.66 -16.78 -26.62
C VAL A 73 -14.25 -15.67 -25.77
N ASN A 74 -14.48 -15.95 -24.49
CA ASN A 74 -14.91 -14.97 -23.52
C ASN A 74 -13.75 -14.00 -23.21
N LEU A 75 -14.01 -12.69 -23.22
CA LEU A 75 -13.03 -11.66 -22.86
C LEU A 75 -13.17 -11.15 -21.42
N ASN A 76 -14.19 -11.61 -20.71
CA ASN A 76 -14.67 -11.05 -19.46
C ASN A 76 -14.66 -12.10 -18.33
N HIS A 77 -13.63 -12.95 -18.27
CA HIS A 77 -13.42 -13.86 -17.15
C HIS A 77 -13.29 -13.09 -15.83
N LYS A 78 -13.91 -13.62 -14.77
CA LYS A 78 -13.95 -12.93 -13.47
C LYS A 78 -12.59 -12.85 -12.77
N LYS A 79 -11.72 -13.84 -12.99
CA LYS A 79 -10.40 -13.90 -12.33
C LYS A 79 -9.40 -12.98 -13.02
N GLU A 80 -9.28 -13.14 -14.34
CA GLU A 80 -8.32 -12.42 -15.18
C GLU A 80 -9.03 -11.86 -16.44
N PRO A 81 -9.73 -10.71 -16.33
CA PRO A 81 -10.36 -10.07 -17.49
C PRO A 81 -9.34 -9.72 -18.58
N SER A 82 -9.66 -9.97 -19.85
CA SER A 82 -8.72 -9.75 -20.97
C SER A 82 -8.26 -8.30 -21.09
N PHE A 83 -9.12 -7.32 -20.75
CA PHE A 83 -8.74 -5.91 -20.76
C PHE A 83 -7.56 -5.62 -19.82
N LEU A 84 -7.56 -6.21 -18.62
CA LEU A 84 -6.53 -6.02 -17.62
C LEU A 84 -5.17 -6.61 -18.06
N LEU A 85 -5.17 -7.77 -18.70
CA LEU A 85 -3.96 -8.36 -19.26
C LEU A 85 -3.44 -7.57 -20.46
N ALA A 86 -4.33 -7.11 -21.34
CA ALA A 86 -3.94 -6.32 -22.50
C ALA A 86 -3.27 -5.00 -22.08
N VAL A 87 -3.84 -4.27 -21.13
CA VAL A 87 -3.23 -3.01 -20.67
C VAL A 87 -1.89 -3.23 -19.96
N ARG A 88 -1.69 -4.39 -19.33
CA ARG A 88 -0.43 -4.74 -18.66
C ARG A 88 0.65 -5.15 -19.66
N TYR A 89 0.30 -5.92 -20.68
CA TYR A 89 1.26 -6.66 -21.50
C TYR A 89 1.31 -6.26 -22.97
N CYS A 90 0.32 -5.56 -23.49
CA CYS A 90 0.18 -5.24 -24.91
C CYS A 90 0.28 -3.74 -25.20
N GLU A 91 0.39 -3.44 -26.49
CA GLU A 91 0.32 -2.08 -27.04
C GLU A 91 -1.12 -1.73 -27.46
N GLU A 92 -1.33 -0.45 -27.77
CA GLU A 92 -2.63 0.16 -28.08
C GLU A 92 -3.48 -0.61 -29.11
N GLU A 93 -2.86 -1.13 -30.17
CA GLU A 93 -3.57 -1.83 -31.25
C GLU A 93 -4.36 -3.05 -30.74
N ILE A 94 -3.73 -3.86 -29.88
CA ILE A 94 -4.38 -5.03 -29.27
C ILE A 94 -5.48 -4.59 -28.30
N ILE A 95 -5.20 -3.57 -27.48
CA ILE A 95 -6.16 -3.07 -26.47
C ILE A 95 -7.44 -2.58 -27.15
N ARG A 96 -7.31 -1.76 -28.19
CA ARG A 96 -8.46 -1.28 -28.97
C ARG A 96 -9.20 -2.42 -29.65
N TYR A 97 -8.48 -3.40 -30.19
CA TYR A 97 -9.10 -4.56 -30.84
C TYR A 97 -9.99 -5.34 -29.87
N ILE A 98 -9.50 -5.68 -28.67
CA ILE A 98 -10.30 -6.47 -27.72
C ILE A 98 -11.50 -5.68 -27.18
N VAL A 99 -11.37 -4.36 -26.99
CA VAL A 99 -12.48 -3.49 -26.57
C VAL A 99 -13.55 -3.42 -27.65
N ALA A 100 -13.16 -3.30 -28.92
CA ALA A 100 -14.09 -3.37 -30.04
C ALA A 100 -14.86 -4.71 -30.12
N HIS A 101 -14.32 -5.77 -29.52
CA HIS A 101 -14.94 -7.10 -29.43
C HIS A 101 -15.58 -7.39 -28.06
N GLY A 102 -15.81 -6.36 -27.24
CA GLY A 102 -16.62 -6.46 -26.02
C GLY A 102 -15.86 -6.76 -24.73
N ALA A 103 -14.53 -6.58 -24.70
CA ALA A 103 -13.79 -6.55 -23.43
C ALA A 103 -14.25 -5.35 -22.58
N LYS A 104 -14.60 -5.61 -21.32
CA LYS A 104 -15.08 -4.58 -20.38
C LYS A 104 -13.93 -3.78 -19.79
N VAL A 105 -13.99 -2.45 -19.96
CA VAL A 105 -12.94 -1.53 -19.49
C VAL A 105 -12.93 -1.30 -17.98
N ASP A 106 -14.07 -1.53 -17.33
CA ASP A 106 -14.30 -1.35 -15.88
C ASP A 106 -14.13 -2.64 -15.07
N ALA A 107 -13.63 -3.70 -15.70
CA ALA A 107 -13.42 -4.98 -15.06
C ALA A 107 -12.34 -4.90 -13.96
N LEU A 108 -12.51 -5.73 -12.93
CA LEU A 108 -11.57 -5.90 -11.84
C LEU A 108 -11.10 -7.36 -11.80
N ASP A 109 -9.84 -7.58 -11.43
CA ASP A 109 -9.33 -8.93 -11.18
C ASP A 109 -9.79 -9.47 -9.81
N GLN A 110 -9.35 -10.69 -9.49
CA GLN A 110 -9.62 -11.35 -8.21
C GLN A 110 -9.11 -10.59 -6.97
N LEU A 111 -8.10 -9.72 -7.13
CA LEU A 111 -7.55 -8.84 -6.10
C LEU A 111 -8.22 -7.46 -6.07
N LYS A 112 -9.28 -7.27 -6.89
CA LYS A 112 -9.97 -6.01 -7.10
C LYS A 112 -9.09 -4.92 -7.72
N SER A 113 -8.02 -5.31 -8.41
CA SER A 113 -7.16 -4.40 -9.16
C SER A 113 -7.84 -3.96 -10.45
N ASN A 114 -7.72 -2.68 -10.79
CA ASN A 114 -8.28 -2.10 -12.02
C ASN A 114 -7.21 -1.88 -13.10
N ALA A 115 -7.64 -1.41 -14.29
CA ALA A 115 -6.74 -1.22 -15.43
C ALA A 115 -5.60 -0.22 -15.17
N TYR A 116 -5.83 0.85 -14.39
CA TYR A 116 -4.77 1.81 -14.04
C TYR A 116 -3.69 1.16 -13.18
N GLN A 117 -4.06 0.28 -12.25
CA GLN A 117 -3.08 -0.48 -11.45
C GLN A 117 -2.31 -1.47 -12.33
N GLN A 118 -2.99 -2.18 -13.23
CA GLN A 118 -2.36 -3.17 -14.11
C GLN A 118 -1.40 -2.53 -15.12
N ALA A 119 -1.77 -1.39 -15.73
CA ALA A 119 -0.84 -0.59 -16.53
C ALA A 119 0.33 -0.09 -15.69
N TYR A 120 0.09 0.34 -14.44
CA TYR A 120 1.16 0.86 -13.59
C TYR A 120 2.24 -0.18 -13.24
N TYR A 121 1.83 -1.42 -12.98
CA TYR A 121 2.76 -2.54 -12.72
C TYR A 121 3.34 -3.16 -14.00
N GLY A 122 2.77 -2.87 -15.17
CA GLY A 122 3.25 -3.32 -16.47
C GLY A 122 3.59 -2.15 -17.37
N ASN A 123 2.74 -1.89 -18.37
CA ASN A 123 2.94 -0.83 -19.35
C ASN A 123 2.24 0.49 -18.97
N LYS A 124 2.95 1.37 -18.25
CA LYS A 124 2.47 2.71 -17.85
C LYS A 124 2.11 3.62 -19.03
N HIS A 125 2.59 3.34 -20.24
CA HIS A 125 2.23 4.12 -21.42
C HIS A 125 0.76 3.98 -21.80
N ASN A 126 0.06 2.95 -21.28
CA ASN A 126 -1.35 2.72 -21.54
C ASN A 126 -2.29 3.55 -20.64
N LEU A 127 -1.80 4.30 -19.64
CA LEU A 127 -2.66 5.10 -18.75
C LEU A 127 -3.56 6.11 -19.51
N PRO A 128 -3.06 6.87 -20.51
CA PRO A 128 -3.92 7.76 -21.31
C PRO A 128 -4.96 7.00 -22.13
N LEU A 129 -4.58 5.86 -22.71
CA LEU A 129 -5.49 5.03 -23.50
C LEU A 129 -6.63 4.47 -22.64
N ILE A 130 -6.33 4.01 -21.42
CA ILE A 130 -7.35 3.54 -20.47
C ILE A 130 -8.40 4.64 -20.20
N HIS A 131 -7.94 5.87 -20.01
CA HIS A 131 -8.83 7.01 -19.81
C HIS A 131 -9.66 7.31 -21.07
N GLU A 132 -9.03 7.34 -22.24
CA GLU A 132 -9.69 7.57 -23.53
C GLU A 132 -10.78 6.52 -23.81
N LEU A 133 -10.56 5.27 -23.43
CA LEU A 133 -11.51 4.16 -23.56
C LEU A 133 -12.65 4.20 -22.53
N GLY A 134 -12.70 5.23 -21.69
CA GLY A 134 -13.85 5.54 -20.83
C GLY A 134 -13.75 5.06 -19.38
N LEU A 135 -12.61 4.54 -18.94
CA LEU A 135 -12.40 4.31 -17.50
C LEU A 135 -12.05 5.64 -16.83
N ASP A 136 -12.90 6.09 -15.91
CA ASP A 136 -12.70 7.36 -15.21
C ASP A 136 -11.53 7.28 -14.22
N ALA A 137 -10.53 8.15 -14.38
CA ALA A 137 -9.40 8.21 -13.47
C ALA A 137 -9.84 8.63 -12.07
N ALA A 138 -10.75 9.60 -11.94
CA ALA A 138 -11.17 10.11 -10.64
C ALA A 138 -11.74 9.01 -9.73
N SER A 139 -12.47 8.05 -10.31
CA SER A 139 -13.08 6.93 -9.60
C SER A 139 -12.12 5.76 -9.32
N TYR A 140 -11.09 5.56 -10.16
CA TYR A 140 -10.26 4.33 -10.14
C TYR A 140 -8.75 4.56 -9.92
N GLY A 141 -8.26 5.80 -10.01
CA GLY A 141 -6.84 6.14 -10.04
C GLY A 141 -6.18 6.30 -8.66
N GLY A 142 -6.94 6.34 -7.56
CA GLY A 142 -6.41 6.65 -6.23
C GLY A 142 -5.29 5.72 -5.75
N TYR A 143 -5.45 4.40 -5.93
CA TYR A 143 -4.41 3.42 -5.63
C TYR A 143 -3.13 3.66 -6.45
N THR A 144 -3.30 3.94 -7.75
CA THR A 144 -2.18 4.22 -8.66
C THR A 144 -1.49 5.54 -8.34
N LEU A 145 -2.22 6.61 -7.99
CA LEU A 145 -1.65 7.88 -7.56
C LEU A 145 -0.77 7.69 -6.33
N ARG A 146 -1.28 7.04 -5.28
CA ARG A 146 -0.49 6.81 -4.06
C ARG A 146 0.76 5.99 -4.34
N LYS A 147 0.66 4.95 -5.17
CA LYS A 147 1.83 4.15 -5.56
C LYS A 147 2.83 4.95 -6.41
N ALA A 148 2.36 5.82 -7.30
CA ALA A 148 3.22 6.71 -8.07
C ALA A 148 3.99 7.70 -7.18
N VAL A 149 3.34 8.24 -6.14
CA VAL A 149 4.02 9.06 -5.12
C VAL A 149 5.10 8.26 -4.40
N ASN A 150 4.80 7.03 -3.97
CA ASN A 150 5.78 6.15 -3.33
C ASN A 150 7.02 5.93 -4.20
N ASP A 151 6.82 5.75 -5.51
CA ASP A 151 7.88 5.45 -6.47
C ASP A 151 8.53 6.70 -7.08
N ARG A 152 8.08 7.91 -6.68
CA ARG A 152 8.51 9.21 -7.22
C ARG A 152 8.29 9.34 -8.74
N ASP A 153 7.23 8.73 -9.25
CA ASP A 153 6.86 8.76 -10.68
C ASP A 153 6.02 10.00 -11.01
N TRP A 154 6.71 11.13 -11.18
CA TRP A 154 6.12 12.44 -11.48
C TRP A 154 5.17 12.44 -12.68
N ARG A 155 5.51 11.70 -13.75
CA ARG A 155 4.67 11.65 -14.95
C ARG A 155 3.30 11.04 -14.65
N THR A 156 3.28 9.94 -13.89
CA THR A 156 2.02 9.31 -13.49
C THR A 156 1.26 10.19 -12.50
N ILE A 157 1.95 10.84 -11.55
CA ILE A 157 1.33 11.76 -10.58
C ILE A 157 0.62 12.90 -11.31
N GLU A 158 1.31 13.59 -12.22
CA GLU A 158 0.76 14.69 -13.00
C GLU A 158 -0.47 14.24 -13.81
N PHE A 159 -0.38 13.10 -14.50
CA PHE A 159 -1.51 12.55 -15.25
C PHE A 159 -2.72 12.28 -14.33
N MET A 160 -2.51 11.62 -13.20
CA MET A 160 -3.60 11.29 -12.27
C MET A 160 -4.27 12.55 -11.72
N LEU A 161 -3.49 13.55 -11.29
CA LEU A 161 -4.04 14.80 -10.76
C LEU A 161 -4.75 15.62 -11.85
N GLN A 162 -4.20 15.68 -13.07
CA GLN A 162 -4.85 16.34 -14.22
C GLN A 162 -6.22 15.74 -14.55
N HIS A 163 -6.40 14.44 -14.31
CA HIS A 163 -7.66 13.73 -14.53
C HIS A 163 -8.52 13.56 -13.26
N GLY A 164 -8.31 14.43 -12.25
CA GLY A 164 -9.23 14.58 -11.12
C GLY A 164 -9.17 13.46 -10.08
N VAL A 165 -8.09 12.67 -10.05
CA VAL A 165 -7.88 11.69 -8.97
C VAL A 165 -7.78 12.42 -7.63
N ASP A 166 -8.51 11.91 -6.63
CA ASP A 166 -8.48 12.44 -5.27
C ASP A 166 -7.06 12.36 -4.69
N ILE A 167 -6.42 13.54 -4.54
CA ILE A 167 -5.09 13.69 -3.95
C ILE A 167 -5.01 13.22 -2.49
N ASN A 168 -6.16 13.11 -1.82
CA ASN A 168 -6.30 12.70 -0.44
C ASN A 168 -6.70 11.22 -0.29
N PHE A 169 -6.61 10.43 -1.36
CA PHE A 169 -6.97 9.02 -1.35
C PHE A 169 -6.25 8.22 -0.25
N ASN A 170 -6.99 7.48 0.58
CA ASN A 170 -6.42 6.78 1.74
C ASN A 170 -7.02 5.40 2.03
N LYS A 171 -7.62 4.71 1.06
CA LYS A 171 -8.15 3.34 1.31
C LYS A 171 -7.02 2.33 1.56
N PRO A 172 -7.22 1.29 2.38
CA PRO A 172 -6.19 0.26 2.59
C PRO A 172 -6.01 -0.60 1.34
N ASP A 173 -4.79 -1.12 1.17
CA ASP A 173 -4.44 -2.22 0.25
C ASP A 173 -3.30 -3.07 0.86
N MET A 174 -2.78 -4.04 0.11
CA MET A 174 -1.71 -4.93 0.58
C MET A 174 -0.37 -4.23 0.85
N VAL A 175 -0.11 -3.08 0.22
CA VAL A 175 1.12 -2.30 0.36
C VAL A 175 0.98 -1.24 1.45
N PHE A 176 -0.21 -0.64 1.58
CA PHE A 176 -0.54 0.43 2.51
C PHE A 176 -1.73 0.04 3.41
N PRO A 177 -1.59 -0.99 4.27
CA PRO A 177 -2.69 -1.46 5.14
C PRO A 177 -3.11 -0.41 6.18
N TYR A 178 -2.21 0.51 6.51
CA TYR A 178 -2.41 1.62 7.45
C TYR A 178 -3.12 2.83 6.82
N CYS A 179 -3.69 2.72 5.61
CA CYS A 179 -4.50 3.79 5.01
C CYS A 179 -3.70 5.09 4.75
N ALA A 180 -2.49 4.96 4.19
CA ALA A 180 -1.65 6.11 3.85
C ALA A 180 -2.32 7.02 2.81
N THR A 181 -2.17 8.34 2.95
CA THR A 181 -2.44 9.29 1.85
C THR A 181 -1.19 9.41 0.97
N PRO A 182 -1.31 9.90 -0.28
CA PRO A 182 -0.15 10.34 -1.04
C PRO A 182 0.79 11.26 -0.23
N LEU A 183 0.24 12.21 0.53
CA LEU A 183 1.04 13.14 1.33
C LEU A 183 1.82 12.45 2.46
N THR A 184 1.19 11.53 3.21
CA THR A 184 1.88 10.80 4.29
C THR A 184 2.88 9.79 3.73
N THR A 185 2.64 9.23 2.54
CA THR A 185 3.64 8.45 1.79
C THR A 185 4.85 9.29 1.42
N ALA A 186 4.66 10.51 0.89
CA ALA A 186 5.76 11.41 0.55
C ALA A 186 6.58 11.82 1.79
N ALA A 187 5.90 12.12 2.90
CA ALA A 187 6.54 12.47 4.16
C ALA A 187 7.39 11.31 4.72
N ARG A 188 6.85 10.08 4.67
CA ARG A 188 7.56 8.87 5.09
C ARG A 188 8.82 8.61 4.26
N ASN A 189 8.78 8.98 2.98
CA ASN A 189 9.92 8.90 2.07
C ASN A 189 10.95 10.03 2.25
N GLY A 190 10.74 10.97 3.18
CA GLY A 190 11.60 12.13 3.39
C GLY A 190 11.64 13.08 2.18
N ASP A 191 10.63 13.04 1.32
CA ASP A 191 10.62 13.77 0.05
C ASP A 191 9.90 15.12 0.20
N LEU A 192 10.61 16.11 0.76
CA LEU A 192 10.06 17.45 0.99
C LEU A 192 9.54 18.11 -0.29
N LYS A 193 10.17 17.86 -1.44
CA LYS A 193 9.73 18.42 -2.73
C LYS A 193 8.38 17.84 -3.14
N MET A 194 8.21 16.52 -3.00
CA MET A 194 6.93 15.87 -3.26
C MET A 194 5.86 16.34 -2.27
N VAL A 195 6.19 16.49 -0.99
CA VAL A 195 5.29 17.04 0.03
C VAL A 195 4.80 18.44 -0.37
N GLN A 196 5.72 19.35 -0.72
CA GLN A 196 5.37 20.70 -1.17
C GLN A 196 4.48 20.68 -2.40
N TYR A 197 4.84 19.88 -3.40
CA TYR A 197 4.04 19.75 -4.62
C TYR A 197 2.61 19.27 -4.33
N LEU A 198 2.44 18.21 -3.51
CA LEU A 198 1.12 17.69 -3.18
C LEU A 198 0.28 18.72 -2.41
N VAL A 199 0.88 19.45 -1.47
CA VAL A 199 0.21 20.55 -0.75
C VAL A 199 -0.22 21.67 -1.71
N GLU A 200 0.65 22.09 -2.63
CA GLU A 200 0.34 23.10 -3.66
C GLU A 200 -0.83 22.68 -4.56
N HIS A 201 -1.07 21.37 -4.70
CA HIS A 201 -2.18 20.79 -5.46
C HIS A 201 -3.39 20.40 -4.59
N GLY A 202 -3.42 20.83 -3.32
CA GLY A 202 -4.59 20.69 -2.45
C GLY A 202 -4.62 19.46 -1.55
N ALA A 203 -3.48 18.80 -1.31
CA ALA A 203 -3.40 17.77 -0.28
C ALA A 203 -3.68 18.35 1.11
N ASP A 204 -4.56 17.70 1.86
CA ASP A 204 -4.92 18.09 3.22
C ASP A 204 -3.88 17.53 4.20
N VAL A 205 -3.12 18.45 4.81
CA VAL A 205 -2.06 18.13 5.78
C VAL A 205 -2.60 17.51 7.08
N CYS A 206 -3.90 17.63 7.35
CA CYS A 206 -4.52 17.16 8.60
C CYS A 206 -5.04 15.72 8.52
N ILE A 207 -5.09 15.09 7.34
CA ILE A 207 -5.59 13.72 7.21
C ILE A 207 -4.61 12.75 7.87
N CYS A 208 -5.16 11.94 8.78
CA CYS A 208 -4.41 10.91 9.46
C CYS A 208 -4.60 9.53 8.82
N GLU A 209 -3.54 8.73 8.89
CA GLU A 209 -3.55 7.30 8.64
C GLU A 209 -4.36 6.56 9.72
N LYS A 210 -4.57 5.24 9.54
CA LYS A 210 -5.32 4.40 10.49
C LYS A 210 -4.76 4.48 11.92
N GLY A 211 -3.43 4.58 12.05
CA GLY A 211 -2.71 4.72 13.32
C GLY A 211 -2.77 6.13 13.95
N GLY A 212 -3.35 7.11 13.25
CA GLY A 212 -3.41 8.51 13.68
C GLY A 212 -2.24 9.37 13.18
N ASP A 213 -1.25 8.77 12.53
CA ASP A 213 -0.12 9.49 11.92
C ASP A 213 -0.59 10.43 10.81
N ARG A 214 -0.12 11.68 10.87
CA ARG A 214 -0.28 12.68 9.81
C ARG A 214 1.09 13.06 9.29
N ALA A 215 1.16 13.80 8.18
CA ALA A 215 2.43 14.08 7.52
C ALA A 215 3.44 14.75 8.49
N TYR A 216 2.95 15.64 9.38
CA TYR A 216 3.77 16.29 10.39
C TYR A 216 4.41 15.29 11.37
N THR A 217 3.62 14.38 11.96
CA THR A 217 4.15 13.43 12.97
C THR A 217 5.15 12.46 12.35
N ILE A 218 4.94 12.09 11.08
CA ILE A 218 5.91 11.29 10.31
C ILE A 218 7.22 12.05 10.11
N ALA A 219 7.16 13.34 9.77
CA ALA A 219 8.36 14.18 9.66
C ALA A 219 9.12 14.27 11.00
N VAL A 220 8.41 14.39 12.12
CA VAL A 220 8.99 14.38 13.47
C VAL A 220 9.68 13.04 13.77
N GLN A 221 9.03 11.91 13.49
CA GLN A 221 9.62 10.57 13.65
C GLN A 221 10.90 10.39 12.82
N ASN A 222 10.88 10.89 11.58
CA ASN A 222 12.03 10.85 10.68
C ASN A 222 13.12 11.86 11.04
N LYS A 223 12.91 12.70 12.05
CA LYS A 223 13.79 13.81 12.46
C LYS A 223 14.04 14.82 11.33
N ASP A 224 13.13 14.91 10.37
CA ASP A 224 13.17 15.89 9.28
C ASP A 224 12.59 17.22 9.77
N SER A 225 13.43 18.02 10.40
CA SER A 225 13.02 19.31 10.97
C SER A 225 12.51 20.28 9.90
N ALA A 226 13.06 20.24 8.68
CA ALA A 226 12.64 21.14 7.61
C ALA A 226 11.21 20.81 7.16
N MET A 227 10.91 19.52 6.98
CA MET A 227 9.57 19.07 6.63
C MET A 227 8.58 19.27 7.79
N ALA A 228 8.99 18.99 9.03
CA ALA A 228 8.14 19.17 10.19
C ALA A 228 7.75 20.64 10.37
N GLU A 229 8.68 21.59 10.24
CA GLU A 229 8.38 23.03 10.33
C GLU A 229 7.51 23.50 9.17
N TYR A 230 7.74 23.01 7.95
CA TYR A 230 6.88 23.31 6.82
C TYR A 230 5.43 22.85 7.05
N LEU A 231 5.22 21.58 7.43
CA LEU A 231 3.89 21.03 7.67
C LEU A 231 3.18 21.68 8.86
N LYS A 232 3.92 21.94 9.94
CA LYS A 232 3.43 22.68 11.11
C LYS A 232 2.93 24.09 10.76
N SER A 233 3.57 24.75 9.80
CA SER A 233 3.12 26.07 9.35
C SER A 233 1.79 26.05 8.59
N LEU A 234 1.35 24.86 8.15
CA LEU A 234 0.12 24.64 7.39
C LEU A 234 -0.99 24.00 8.23
N GLU A 235 -0.64 23.25 9.27
CA GLU A 235 -1.60 22.69 10.23
C GLU A 235 -2.24 23.79 11.11
N PRO A 236 -3.47 23.57 11.63
CA PRO A 236 -4.07 24.44 12.63
C PRO A 236 -3.13 24.62 13.82
N ALA A 237 -2.86 25.87 14.20
CA ALA A 237 -1.92 26.19 15.29
C ALA A 237 -2.31 25.48 16.60
N GLU A 238 -3.59 25.21 16.79
CA GLU A 238 -4.14 24.50 17.95
C GLU A 238 -3.49 23.12 18.15
N PHE A 239 -3.12 22.43 17.07
CA PHE A 239 -2.54 21.09 17.11
C PHE A 239 -1.16 21.05 17.78
N HIS A 240 -0.46 22.18 17.83
CA HIS A 240 0.91 22.27 18.31
C HIS A 240 1.05 22.99 19.65
N THR A 241 -0.07 23.28 20.32
CA THR A 241 -0.06 23.95 21.63
C THR A 241 -0.27 22.96 22.76
N TYR A 242 0.49 23.17 23.84
CA TYR A 242 0.37 22.38 25.06
C TYR A 242 -1.06 22.40 25.63
N GLU A 243 -1.71 23.57 25.69
CA GLU A 243 -3.04 23.69 26.31
C GLU A 243 -4.12 22.92 25.56
N ASN A 244 -4.13 22.97 24.23
CA ASN A 244 -5.10 22.21 23.43
C ASN A 244 -4.79 20.72 23.48
N LYS A 245 -3.52 20.32 23.46
CA LYS A 245 -3.14 18.92 23.63
C LYS A 245 -3.57 18.39 24.98
N LYS A 246 -3.33 19.14 26.05
CA LYS A 246 -3.76 18.81 27.41
C LYS A 246 -5.27 18.65 27.52
N LEU A 247 -6.03 19.52 26.85
CA LEU A 247 -7.49 19.41 26.79
C LEU A 247 -7.94 18.16 26.04
N ALA A 248 -7.35 17.86 24.88
CA ALA A 248 -7.63 16.65 24.10
C ALA A 248 -7.32 15.38 24.92
N LEU A 249 -6.17 15.37 25.61
CA LEU A 249 -5.70 14.24 26.39
C LEU A 249 -6.33 14.11 27.79
N LYS A 250 -7.24 15.02 28.19
CA LYS A 250 -7.88 15.00 29.51
C LYS A 250 -8.50 13.64 29.86
N ASN A 251 -9.14 12.99 28.89
CA ASN A 251 -9.80 11.71 29.09
C ASN A 251 -8.84 10.51 29.10
N TYR A 252 -7.57 10.72 28.74
CA TYR A 252 -6.53 9.69 28.81
C TYR A 252 -5.97 9.49 30.22
N ARG A 253 -6.27 10.40 31.15
CA ARG A 253 -5.95 10.27 32.58
C ARG A 253 -4.46 9.96 32.81
N LEU A 254 -3.59 10.62 32.04
CA LEU A 254 -2.15 10.47 32.18
C LEU A 254 -1.72 10.88 33.60
N PRO A 255 -0.94 10.05 34.31
CA PRO A 255 -0.36 10.44 35.58
C PRO A 255 0.72 11.52 35.38
N GLN A 256 1.00 12.29 36.43
CA GLN A 256 1.91 13.44 36.34
C GLN A 256 3.32 13.04 35.92
N ASN A 257 3.83 11.90 36.38
CA ASN A 257 5.14 11.36 35.99
C ASN A 257 5.25 11.08 34.47
N VAL A 258 4.18 10.61 33.81
CA VAL A 258 4.15 10.43 32.35
C VAL A 258 4.17 11.79 31.65
N ILE A 259 3.39 12.76 32.15
CA ILE A 259 3.37 14.12 31.59
C ILE A 259 4.75 14.78 31.74
N ASP A 260 5.37 14.70 32.92
CA ASP A 260 6.68 15.26 33.20
C ASP A 260 7.75 14.63 32.31
N PHE A 261 7.70 13.31 32.09
CA PHE A 261 8.59 12.62 31.17
C PHE A 261 8.44 13.15 29.74
N LEU A 262 7.21 13.21 29.20
CA LEU A 262 6.94 13.67 27.83
C LEU A 262 7.19 15.17 27.60
N MET A 263 7.27 15.96 28.69
CA MET A 263 7.65 17.38 28.68
C MET A 263 9.15 17.60 28.90
N GLY A 264 9.90 16.53 29.21
CA GLY A 264 11.34 16.57 29.43
C GLY A 264 12.16 16.62 28.13
N ASP A 265 13.48 16.70 28.28
CA ASP A 265 14.47 16.75 27.19
C ASP A 265 15.08 15.37 26.86
N LYS A 266 14.88 14.37 27.73
CA LYS A 266 15.41 13.01 27.61
C LYS A 266 14.32 12.01 27.19
N LEU A 267 13.90 12.11 25.94
CA LEU A 267 12.86 11.26 25.34
C LEU A 267 13.41 10.03 24.60
N ARG A 268 14.70 9.76 24.75
CA ARG A 268 15.36 8.57 24.18
C ARG A 268 15.90 7.70 25.31
N ILE A 269 15.53 6.43 25.28
CA ILE A 269 16.01 5.40 26.20
C ILE A 269 16.91 4.46 25.40
N GLU A 270 18.19 4.41 25.74
CA GLU A 270 19.11 3.41 25.20
C GLU A 270 18.90 2.08 25.94
N LEU A 271 18.91 0.99 25.19
CA LEU A 271 18.82 -0.37 25.71
C LEU A 271 20.19 -1.05 25.60
N PRO A 272 20.55 -1.93 26.54
CA PRO A 272 21.73 -2.78 26.39
C PRO A 272 21.54 -3.77 25.23
N ASP A 273 22.65 -4.35 24.77
CA ASP A 273 22.64 -5.40 23.74
C ASP A 273 21.69 -6.54 24.14
N ASN A 274 20.76 -6.87 23.25
CA ASN A 274 19.73 -7.89 23.46
C ASN A 274 19.58 -8.73 22.19
N GLU A 275 18.98 -9.93 22.33
CA GLU A 275 18.84 -10.90 21.25
C GLU A 275 17.99 -10.41 20.07
N PHE A 276 17.17 -9.38 20.30
CA PHE A 276 16.29 -8.77 19.29
C PHE A 276 16.91 -7.54 18.63
N GLU A 277 18.14 -7.18 18.99
CA GLU A 277 18.86 -6.02 18.45
C GLU A 277 18.10 -4.69 18.61
N ILE A 278 17.25 -4.55 19.63
CA ILE A 278 16.56 -3.29 19.90
C ILE A 278 17.53 -2.35 20.62
N GLY A 279 18.15 -1.41 19.92
CA GLY A 279 19.14 -0.51 20.52
C GLY A 279 18.54 0.60 21.36
N TYR A 280 17.35 1.10 21.00
CA TYR A 280 16.75 2.24 21.69
C TYR A 280 15.24 2.38 21.46
N ILE A 281 14.63 3.24 22.27
CA ILE A 281 13.24 3.68 22.15
C ILE A 281 13.22 5.20 22.18
N GLU A 282 12.57 5.83 21.21
CA GLU A 282 12.30 7.26 21.21
C GLU A 282 10.82 7.51 21.46
N PHE A 283 10.54 8.50 22.29
CA PHE A 283 9.21 8.95 22.66
C PHE A 283 8.89 10.29 22.00
N PHE A 284 7.61 10.48 21.70
CA PHE A 284 7.13 11.79 21.28
C PHE A 284 7.22 12.79 22.43
N THR A 285 7.33 14.08 22.08
CA THR A 285 7.00 15.13 23.05
C THR A 285 5.51 15.02 23.40
N PHE A 286 5.11 15.60 24.54
CA PHE A 286 3.70 15.60 24.95
C PHE A 286 2.76 16.09 23.83
N SER A 287 3.14 17.17 23.15
CA SER A 287 2.38 17.76 22.04
C SER A 287 2.23 16.82 20.83
N ASP A 288 3.24 15.99 20.58
CA ASP A 288 3.32 15.17 19.37
C ASP A 288 2.77 13.75 19.55
N THR A 289 2.40 13.34 20.76
CA THR A 289 1.76 12.04 21.02
C THR A 289 0.54 11.81 20.13
N ILE A 290 0.24 10.56 19.77
CA ILE A 290 -0.80 10.27 18.75
C ILE A 290 -1.98 9.55 19.37
N GLU A 291 -3.18 10.11 19.25
CA GLU A 291 -4.41 9.44 19.64
C GLU A 291 -4.77 8.36 18.60
N MET A 292 -4.94 7.12 19.05
CA MET A 292 -5.23 6.00 18.16
C MET A 292 -6.37 5.11 18.67
N LYS A 293 -6.89 4.27 17.77
CA LYS A 293 -7.94 3.28 18.10
C LYS A 293 -7.50 1.88 17.69
N ALA A 294 -7.43 0.98 18.67
CA ALA A 294 -7.24 -0.45 18.45
C ALA A 294 -8.57 -1.18 18.73
N GLY A 295 -9.32 -1.48 17.68
CA GLY A 295 -10.68 -1.99 17.78
C GLY A 295 -11.60 -1.03 18.54
N ARG A 296 -12.07 -1.41 19.73
CA ARG A 296 -12.90 -0.56 20.61
C ARG A 296 -12.09 0.23 21.64
N LYS A 297 -10.78 0.02 21.73
CA LYS A 297 -9.91 0.67 22.72
C LYS A 297 -9.43 2.01 22.17
N LYS A 298 -9.46 3.05 23.02
CA LYS A 298 -8.77 4.32 22.76
C LYS A 298 -7.43 4.26 23.44
N LEU A 299 -6.37 4.47 22.68
CA LEU A 299 -4.99 4.39 23.14
C LEU A 299 -4.27 5.69 22.77
N LEU A 300 -3.22 6.02 23.51
CA LEU A 300 -2.34 7.15 23.19
C LEU A 300 -0.95 6.61 22.91
N ARG A 301 -0.50 6.70 21.66
CA ARG A 301 0.85 6.35 21.28
C ARG A 301 1.84 7.30 21.94
N LEU A 302 2.76 6.72 22.70
CA LEU A 302 3.84 7.40 23.39
C LEU A 302 5.14 7.33 22.60
N SER A 303 5.45 6.17 21.98
CA SER A 303 6.69 6.00 21.21
C SER A 303 6.61 6.69 19.85
N ALA A 304 7.67 7.41 19.50
CA ALA A 304 7.95 7.84 18.14
C ALA A 304 8.58 6.70 17.34
N VAL A 305 9.62 6.06 17.90
CA VAL A 305 10.40 4.99 17.26
C VAL A 305 10.71 3.88 18.27
N VAL A 306 10.59 2.63 17.83
CA VAL A 306 11.19 1.46 18.48
C VAL A 306 12.20 0.91 17.48
N ASP A 307 13.48 0.90 17.86
CA ASP A 307 14.56 0.49 16.96
C ASP A 307 14.35 -0.94 16.45
N ASN A 308 14.59 -1.16 15.15
CA ASN A 308 14.34 -2.42 14.43
C ASN A 308 12.90 -3.00 14.43
N TYR A 309 11.95 -2.39 15.16
CA TYR A 309 10.55 -2.85 15.24
C TYR A 309 9.57 -1.69 15.03
N SER A 310 9.57 -1.11 13.83
CA SER A 310 8.74 0.06 13.51
C SER A 310 7.23 -0.18 13.56
N SER A 311 6.78 -1.45 13.46
CA SER A 311 5.37 -1.86 13.61
C SER A 311 4.91 -1.97 15.07
N ILE A 312 5.83 -1.95 16.05
CA ILE A 312 5.51 -2.04 17.47
C ILE A 312 5.41 -0.63 18.06
N LEU A 313 4.22 -0.27 18.53
CA LEU A 313 3.92 1.02 19.12
C LEU A 313 3.75 0.88 20.63
N LEU A 314 4.50 1.64 21.43
CA LEU A 314 4.24 1.76 22.86
C LEU A 314 3.12 2.77 23.08
N VAL A 315 2.12 2.35 23.83
CA VAL A 315 0.86 3.06 23.99
C VAL A 315 0.46 3.15 25.45
N TRP A 316 -0.22 4.23 25.82
CA TRP A 316 -0.91 4.35 27.10
C TRP A 316 -2.36 3.92 26.98
N ASN A 317 -2.79 3.03 27.87
CA ASN A 317 -4.18 2.64 28.02
C ASN A 317 -4.85 3.39 29.17
N PRO A 318 -5.79 4.30 28.91
CA PRO A 318 -6.43 5.08 29.96
C PRO A 318 -7.38 4.27 30.85
N LYS A 319 -7.77 3.06 30.42
CA LYS A 319 -8.68 2.19 31.18
C LYS A 319 -7.92 1.41 32.25
N THR A 320 -6.79 0.81 31.90
CA THR A 320 -5.96 0.02 32.83
C THR A 320 -4.86 0.85 33.48
N LYS A 321 -4.58 2.04 32.94
CA LYS A 321 -3.51 2.96 33.39
C LYS A 321 -2.12 2.32 33.31
N CYS A 322 -1.92 1.55 32.26
CA CYS A 322 -0.67 0.86 31.97
C CYS A 322 -0.09 1.34 30.64
N VAL A 323 1.22 1.15 30.51
CA VAL A 323 1.87 1.04 29.20
C VAL A 323 1.43 -0.30 28.60
N GLY A 324 1.06 -0.27 27.34
CA GLY A 324 0.80 -1.41 26.50
C GLY A 324 1.61 -1.32 25.21
N TYR A 325 1.43 -2.32 24.34
CA TYR A 325 1.92 -2.28 22.97
C TYR A 325 0.74 -2.42 22.00
N TYR A 326 0.93 -1.87 20.79
CA TYR A 326 0.12 -2.20 19.63
C TYR A 326 1.03 -2.65 18.50
N ASP A 327 0.83 -3.85 18.01
CA ASP A 327 1.48 -4.37 16.82
C ASP A 327 0.61 -4.05 15.60
N GLU A 328 1.09 -3.15 14.74
CA GLU A 328 0.37 -2.75 13.53
C GLU A 328 0.29 -3.85 12.46
N GLU A 329 1.29 -4.74 12.42
CA GLU A 329 1.37 -5.84 11.46
C GLU A 329 0.35 -6.93 11.80
N HIS A 330 0.33 -7.36 13.06
CA HIS A 330 -0.59 -8.39 13.55
C HIS A 330 -1.96 -7.83 14.02
N GLN A 331 -2.10 -6.51 14.07
CA GLN A 331 -3.26 -5.81 14.63
C GLN A 331 -3.57 -6.22 16.08
N GLU A 332 -2.52 -6.51 16.84
CA GLU A 332 -2.60 -7.04 18.19
C GLU A 332 -2.32 -5.96 19.24
N TYR A 333 -2.94 -6.11 20.40
CA TYR A 333 -2.79 -5.20 21.52
C TYR A 333 -2.68 -5.97 22.83
N GLY A 334 -1.70 -5.60 23.66
CA GLY A 334 -1.56 -6.10 25.02
C GLY A 334 -1.20 -5.00 26.02
N ASP A 335 -1.71 -5.11 27.25
CA ASP A 335 -1.20 -4.33 28.38
C ASP A 335 0.10 -4.96 28.89
N VAL A 336 1.06 -4.14 29.30
CA VAL A 336 2.41 -4.61 29.70
C VAL A 336 2.64 -4.38 31.19
N CYS A 337 2.77 -3.12 31.62
CA CYS A 337 3.13 -2.77 33.00
C CYS A 337 2.80 -1.30 33.32
N SER A 338 3.06 -0.88 34.56
CA SER A 338 2.99 0.56 34.88
C SER A 338 4.10 1.33 34.15
N PHE A 339 3.92 2.63 33.94
CA PHE A 339 4.95 3.45 33.31
C PHE A 339 6.26 3.52 34.12
N GLU A 340 6.16 3.49 35.45
CA GLU A 340 7.33 3.48 36.34
C GLU A 340 8.12 2.18 36.22
N ASP A 341 7.42 1.04 36.19
CA ASP A 341 8.06 -0.25 35.99
C ASP A 341 8.70 -0.34 34.61
N PHE A 342 8.02 0.15 33.57
CA PHE A 342 8.55 0.19 32.22
C PHE A 342 9.88 0.95 32.17
N LEU A 343 9.93 2.17 32.73
CA LEU A 343 11.16 2.96 32.76
C LEU A 343 12.27 2.34 33.63
N ALA A 344 11.91 1.57 34.66
CA ALA A 344 12.88 0.89 35.51
C ALA A 344 13.55 -0.30 34.80
N GLN A 345 12.84 -1.00 33.93
CA GLN A 345 13.32 -2.21 33.24
C GLN A 345 12.83 -2.29 31.77
N PRO A 346 13.17 -1.31 30.92
CA PRO A 346 12.58 -1.21 29.58
C PRO A 346 12.96 -2.40 28.68
N GLU A 347 14.19 -2.90 28.77
CA GLU A 347 14.67 -4.09 28.04
C GLU A 347 13.79 -5.32 28.31
N LEU A 348 13.56 -5.65 29.60
CA LEU A 348 12.74 -6.80 30.01
C LEU A 348 11.34 -6.77 29.36
N TYR A 349 10.72 -5.59 29.34
CA TYR A 349 9.38 -5.44 28.80
C TYR A 349 9.38 -5.46 27.28
N MET A 350 10.39 -4.91 26.61
CA MET A 350 10.53 -5.02 25.16
C MET A 350 10.73 -6.46 24.71
N THR A 351 11.60 -7.22 25.38
CA THR A 351 11.77 -8.66 25.13
C THR A 351 10.45 -9.41 25.22
N LYS A 352 9.69 -9.21 26.30
CA LYS A 352 8.37 -9.85 26.47
C LYS A 352 7.36 -9.48 25.38
N ILE A 353 7.38 -8.24 24.90
CA ILE A 353 6.51 -7.80 23.80
C ILE A 353 6.86 -8.57 22.53
N VAL A 354 8.15 -8.65 22.18
CA VAL A 354 8.59 -9.28 20.93
C VAL A 354 8.45 -10.81 20.97
N GLU A 355 8.66 -11.44 22.13
CA GLU A 355 8.47 -12.88 22.32
C GLU A 355 6.99 -13.31 22.31
N GLY A 356 6.07 -12.37 22.55
CA GLY A 356 4.65 -12.69 22.75
C GLY A 356 4.34 -13.31 24.12
N ASP A 357 5.25 -13.18 25.08
CA ASP A 357 5.19 -13.78 26.42
C ASP A 357 4.29 -12.99 27.40
N LEU A 358 3.50 -12.04 26.89
CA LEU A 358 2.55 -11.26 27.67
C LEU A 358 1.21 -12.01 27.74
N VAL A 359 0.95 -12.66 28.88
CA VAL A 359 -0.35 -13.29 29.15
C VAL A 359 -1.44 -12.21 29.20
N THR A 360 -2.40 -12.28 28.26
CA THR A 360 -3.56 -11.37 28.13
C THR A 360 -4.46 -11.31 29.35
#